data_AF-A0AAD4ZBL2-F1
#
_entry.id   AF-A0AAD4ZBL2-F1
#
_cell.length_a   1.000
_cell.length_b   1.000
_cell.length_c   1.000
_cell.angle_alpha   90.00
_cell.angle_beta   90.00
_cell.angle_gamma   90.00
#
_symmetry.space_group_name_H-M   'P 1'
#
loop_
_entity.id
_entity.type
_entity.pdbx_description
1 polymer ?
#
loop_
_entity_poly.entity_id
_entity_poly.type
_entity_poly.pdbx_seq_one_letter_code
_entity_poly.pdbx_strand_id
1 'polypeptide(L)'
;MEAAARSTTIPWFQAEMKKLQDLSGPAFNWLSRLDPMQWCRSHFRIHSKCDILLNNICEAFNKSIIDARDKPIITLLERIRYYIMLLMATRREAMEKWAHDVGPRVFAALEKLKKQSA
;
A
#
# COMPACT_ATOMS: atom_id res chain seq x y z
N MET A 1 0.57 -3.28 -17.59
CA MET A 1 1.04 -2.28 -16.61
C MET A 1 0.93 -2.77 -15.18
N GLU A 2 -0.24 -3.23 -14.72
CA GLU A 2 -0.43 -3.67 -13.32
C GLU A 2 0.56 -4.76 -12.87
N ALA A 3 0.76 -5.78 -13.70
CA ALA A 3 1.71 -6.85 -13.40
C ALA A 3 3.17 -6.35 -13.26
N ALA A 4 3.56 -5.34 -14.05
CA ALA A 4 4.87 -4.70 -13.94
C ALA A 4 4.97 -3.92 -12.62
N ALA A 5 3.94 -3.13 -12.27
CA ALA A 5 3.88 -2.38 -11.02
C ALA A 5 3.94 -3.29 -9.77
N ARG A 6 3.27 -4.46 -9.83
CA ARG A 6 3.23 -5.46 -8.75
C ARG A 6 4.45 -6.38 -8.67
N SER A 7 5.32 -6.37 -9.68
CA SER A 7 6.50 -7.22 -9.71
C SER A 7 7.39 -6.94 -8.50
N THR A 8 7.75 -7.99 -7.76
CA THR A 8 8.52 -7.90 -6.50
C THR A 8 10.03 -7.99 -6.70
N THR A 9 10.49 -8.45 -7.87
CA THR A 9 11.92 -8.52 -8.21
C THR A 9 12.18 -7.93 -9.59
N ILE A 10 13.43 -7.48 -9.81
CA ILE A 10 13.87 -6.87 -11.07
C ILE A 10 13.68 -7.81 -12.27
N PRO A 11 14.01 -9.12 -12.21
CA PRO A 11 13.79 -10.02 -13.34
C PRO A 11 12.31 -10.13 -13.76
N TRP A 12 11.40 -10.25 -12.79
CA TRP A 12 9.96 -10.29 -13.08
C TRP A 12 9.46 -8.99 -13.70
N PHE A 13 9.94 -7.86 -13.19
CA PHE A 13 9.64 -6.55 -13.75
C PHE A 13 10.09 -6.43 -15.21
N GLN A 14 11.33 -6.81 -15.52
CA GLN A 14 11.86 -6.76 -16.89
C GLN A 14 11.07 -7.66 -17.85
N ALA A 15 10.73 -8.88 -17.41
CA ALA A 15 9.92 -9.79 -18.20
C ALA A 15 8.54 -9.18 -18.52
N GLU A 16 7.91 -8.52 -17.55
CA GLU A 16 6.59 -7.92 -17.73
C GLU A 16 6.63 -6.61 -18.55
N MET A 17 7.70 -5.82 -18.42
CA MET A 17 7.96 -4.67 -19.29
C MET A 17 8.16 -5.08 -20.74
N LYS A 18 8.84 -6.21 -20.99
CA LYS A 18 8.99 -6.76 -22.34
C LYS A 18 7.65 -7.19 -22.93
N LYS A 19 6.82 -7.91 -22.17
CA LYS A 19 5.45 -8.26 -22.62
C LYS A 19 4.61 -7.01 -22.94
N LEU A 20 4.76 -5.95 -22.15
CA LEU A 20 4.07 -4.68 -22.41
C LEU A 20 4.56 -4.04 -23.72
N GLN A 21 5.86 -4.12 -24.02
CA GLN A 21 6.43 -3.64 -25.27
C GLN A 21 5.88 -4.39 -26.47
N ASP A 22 5.83 -5.72 -26.39
CA ASP A 22 5.30 -6.59 -27.45
C ASP A 22 3.81 -6.33 -27.69
N LEU A 23 3.05 -5.99 -26.65
CA LEU A 23 1.63 -5.66 -26.74
C LEU A 23 1.37 -4.23 -27.24
N SER A 24 2.16 -3.26 -26.76
CA SER A 24 1.97 -1.83 -27.08
C SER A 24 3.24 -1.02 -26.86
N GLY A 25 3.93 -0.71 -27.95
CA GLY A 25 5.08 0.21 -27.97
C GLY A 25 4.79 1.59 -27.32
N PRO A 26 3.66 2.26 -27.61
CA PRO A 26 3.32 3.52 -26.97
C PRO A 26 3.19 3.43 -25.44
N ALA A 27 2.52 2.39 -24.94
CA ALA A 27 2.36 2.18 -23.50
C ALA A 27 3.70 1.92 -22.82
N PHE A 28 4.55 1.08 -23.42
CA PHE A 28 5.91 0.85 -22.95
C PHE A 28 6.72 2.15 -22.92
N ASN A 29 6.71 2.93 -24.01
CA ASN A 29 7.45 4.18 -24.09
C ASN A 29 7.00 5.20 -23.05
N TRP A 30 5.71 5.26 -22.75
CA TRP A 30 5.19 6.12 -21.69
C TRP A 30 5.68 5.67 -20.31
N LEU A 31 5.55 4.38 -20.00
CA LEU A 31 5.91 3.83 -18.69
C LEU A 31 7.42 3.89 -18.42
N SER A 32 8.24 3.64 -19.45
CA SER A 32 9.71 3.68 -19.38
C SER A 32 10.28 5.08 -19.13
N ARG A 33 9.48 6.15 -19.28
CA ARG A 33 9.89 7.52 -18.93
C ARG A 33 9.72 7.82 -17.44
N LEU A 34 8.89 7.05 -16.74
CA LEU A 34 8.63 7.25 -15.31
C LEU A 34 9.68 6.51 -14.50
N ASP A 35 10.14 7.11 -13.40
CA ASP A 35 11.05 6.45 -12.48
C ASP A 35 10.32 5.25 -11.81
N PRO A 36 10.76 4.00 -12.06
CA PRO A 36 10.12 2.81 -11.48
C PRO A 36 10.11 2.81 -9.95
N MET A 37 11.01 3.55 -9.30
CA MET A 37 11.03 3.73 -7.84
C MET A 37 9.73 4.37 -7.30
N GLN A 38 8.98 5.08 -8.15
CA GLN A 38 7.75 5.76 -7.77
C GLN A 38 6.49 4.87 -7.89
N TRP A 39 6.55 3.79 -8.66
CA TRP A 39 5.34 3.04 -9.03
C TRP A 39 5.49 1.51 -9.09
N CYS A 40 6.71 0.97 -8.98
CA CYS A 40 6.98 -0.47 -9.04
C CYS A 40 7.61 -1.00 -7.75
N ARG A 41 7.01 -2.05 -7.16
CA ARG A 41 7.48 -2.66 -5.90
C ARG A 41 8.93 -3.12 -5.95
N SER A 42 9.37 -3.71 -7.07
CA SER A 42 10.73 -4.21 -7.22
C SER A 42 11.81 -3.13 -7.10
N HIS A 43 11.44 -1.85 -7.25
CA HIS A 43 12.34 -0.70 -7.19
C HIS A 43 12.10 0.18 -5.96
N PHE A 44 11.16 -0.18 -5.07
CA PHE A 44 10.92 0.56 -3.84
C PHE A 44 12.09 0.41 -2.85
N ARG A 45 12.26 1.40 -1.97
CA ARG A 45 13.28 1.33 -0.92
C ARG A 45 12.98 0.16 0.02
N ILE A 46 13.99 -0.67 0.24
CA ILE A 46 13.90 -1.83 1.12
C ILE A 46 13.73 -1.49 2.61
N HIS A 47 13.97 -0.24 3.02
CA HIS A 47 13.81 0.18 4.41
C HIS A 47 12.34 0.16 4.87
N SER A 48 11.40 0.44 3.97
CA SER A 48 9.97 0.48 4.27
C SER A 48 9.30 -0.65 3.49
N LYS A 49 9.06 -1.77 4.15
CA LYS A 49 8.36 -2.91 3.56
C LYS A 49 6.85 -2.63 3.54
N CYS A 50 6.41 -1.82 2.58
CA CYS A 50 5.00 -1.52 2.36
C CYS A 50 4.48 -2.32 1.16
N ASP A 51 3.43 -3.12 1.35
CA ASP A 51 2.75 -3.80 0.24
C ASP A 51 1.82 -2.85 -0.53
N ILE A 52 1.53 -1.65 -0.03
CA ILE A 52 0.56 -0.75 -0.65
C ILE A 52 1.22 0.02 -1.80
N LEU A 53 0.72 -0.21 -3.02
CA LEU A 53 1.14 0.47 -4.26
C LEU A 53 0.30 1.70 -4.60
N LEU A 54 -0.82 1.88 -3.90
CA LEU A 54 -1.83 2.89 -4.22
C LEU A 54 -1.77 4.03 -3.22
N ASN A 55 -2.27 5.20 -3.66
CA ASN A 55 -2.38 6.39 -2.82
C ASN A 55 -3.46 6.28 -1.72
N ASN A 56 -4.03 5.09 -1.51
CA ASN A 56 -5.12 4.83 -0.57
C ASN A 56 -4.84 5.33 0.85
N ILE A 57 -3.59 5.31 1.32
CA ILE A 57 -3.24 5.81 2.66
C ILE A 57 -3.46 7.33 2.73
N CYS A 58 -2.94 8.06 1.75
CA CYS A 58 -3.08 9.51 1.69
C CYS A 58 -4.55 9.90 1.46
N GLU A 59 -5.27 9.17 0.61
CA GLU A 59 -6.70 9.40 0.38
C GLU A 59 -7.52 9.17 1.65
N ALA A 60 -7.28 8.07 2.36
CA ALA A 60 -7.94 7.78 3.63
C ALA A 60 -7.62 8.84 4.70
N PHE A 61 -6.36 9.27 4.78
CA PHE A 61 -5.96 10.32 5.71
C PHE A 61 -6.62 11.67 5.36
N ASN A 62 -6.55 12.09 4.09
CA ASN A 62 -7.15 13.34 3.62
C ASN A 62 -8.66 13.36 3.87
N LYS A 63 -9.34 12.22 3.67
CA LYS A 63 -10.75 12.06 4.02
C LYS A 63 -11.00 12.21 5.52
N SER A 64 -10.12 11.68 6.37
CA SER A 64 -10.28 11.76 7.84
C SER A 64 -10.12 13.18 8.42
N ILE A 65 -9.46 14.08 7.69
CA ILE A 65 -9.20 15.45 8.14
C ILE A 65 -10.00 16.52 7.38
N ILE A 66 -10.91 16.10 6.49
CA ILE A 66 -11.59 17.01 5.55
C ILE A 66 -12.30 18.17 6.28
N ASP A 67 -13.00 17.87 7.37
CA ASP A 67 -13.75 18.85 8.18
C ASP A 67 -12.84 19.71 9.07
N ALA A 68 -11.57 19.35 9.21
CA ALA A 68 -10.57 20.05 10.01
C ALA A 68 -9.70 20.99 9.16
N ARG A 69 -9.64 20.74 7.84
CA ARG A 69 -8.65 21.33 6.93
C ARG A 69 -8.82 22.84 6.74
N ASP A 70 -10.05 23.33 6.87
CA ASP A 70 -10.41 24.76 6.76
C ASP A 70 -10.34 25.50 8.10
N LYS A 71 -9.95 24.83 9.19
CA LYS A 71 -9.88 25.40 10.54
C LYS A 71 -8.50 25.98 10.83
N PRO A 72 -8.36 26.84 11.86
CA PRO A 72 -7.06 27.30 12.31
C PRO A 72 -6.09 26.14 12.57
N ILE A 73 -4.80 26.38 12.36
CA ILE A 73 -3.74 25.36 12.46
C ILE A 73 -3.79 24.57 13.78
N ILE A 74 -4.09 25.25 14.90
CA ILE A 74 -4.21 24.62 16.22
C ILE A 74 -5.36 23.61 16.24
N THR A 75 -6.54 24.00 15.76
CA THR A 75 -7.73 23.12 15.69
C THR A 75 -7.51 21.92 14.76
N LEU A 76 -6.84 22.12 13.63
CA LEU A 76 -6.47 21.03 12.72
C LEU A 76 -5.57 20.01 13.43
N LEU A 77 -4.51 20.48 14.09
CA LEU A 77 -3.57 19.61 14.80
C LEU A 77 -4.23 18.86 15.97
N GLU A 78 -5.11 19.51 16.72
CA GLU A 78 -5.87 18.86 17.80
C GLU A 78 -6.79 17.75 17.27
N ARG A 79 -7.48 17.97 16.15
CA ARG A 79 -8.30 16.95 15.50
C ARG A 79 -7.46 15.77 15.01
N ILE A 80 -6.31 16.02 14.39
CA ILE A 80 -5.38 14.96 13.97
C ILE A 80 -4.93 14.15 15.18
N ARG A 81 -4.53 14.82 16.26
CA ARG A 81 -4.09 14.16 17.51
C ARG A 81 -5.19 13.26 18.07
N TYR A 82 -6.41 13.78 18.22
CA TYR A 82 -7.54 13.02 18.74
C TYR A 82 -7.88 11.81 17.86
N TYR A 83 -7.90 12.01 16.54
CA TYR A 83 -8.13 10.93 15.58
C TYR A 83 -7.11 9.80 15.72
N ILE A 84 -5.81 10.13 15.80
CA ILE A 84 -4.75 9.12 15.98
C ILE A 84 -4.91 8.40 17.32
N MET A 85 -5.21 9.12 18.40
CA MET A 85 -5.42 8.52 19.72
C MET A 85 -6.57 7.51 19.71
N LEU A 86 -7.73 7.91 19.18
CA LEU A 86 -8.89 7.03 19.08
C LEU A 86 -8.59 5.81 18.21
N LEU A 87 -7.96 6.02 17.05
CA LEU A 87 -7.56 4.95 16.15
C LEU A 87 -6.65 3.92 16.83
N MET A 88 -5.66 4.37 17.61
CA MET A 88 -4.77 3.47 18.34
C MET A 88 -5.48 2.74 19.47
N ALA A 89 -6.37 3.41 20.21
CA ALA A 89 -7.17 2.78 21.25
C ALA A 89 -8.08 1.68 20.68
N THR A 90 -8.85 1.98 19.63
CA THR A 90 -9.72 1.00 18.96
C THR A 90 -8.92 -0.17 18.38
N ARG A 91 -7.74 0.08 17.80
CA ARG A 91 -6.86 -0.99 17.30
C ARG A 91 -6.36 -1.90 18.43
N ARG A 92 -6.00 -1.32 19.58
CA ARG A 92 -5.57 -2.10 20.75
C ARG A 92 -6.70 -3.01 21.25
N GLU A 93 -7.89 -2.46 21.44
CA GLU A 93 -9.07 -3.22 21.87
C GLU A 93 -9.43 -4.34 20.86
N ALA A 94 -9.27 -4.08 19.57
CA ALA A 94 -9.47 -5.10 18.54
C ALA A 94 -8.41 -6.20 18.61
N MET A 95 -7.14 -5.85 18.87
CA MET A 95 -6.04 -6.82 18.99
C MET A 95 -6.20 -7.73 20.21
N GLU A 96 -6.74 -7.24 21.32
CA GLU A 96 -7.03 -8.07 22.51
C GLU A 96 -8.00 -9.22 22.21
N LYS A 97 -8.82 -9.08 21.16
CA LYS A 97 -9.79 -10.09 20.71
C LYS A 97 -9.22 -11.04 19.65
N TRP A 98 -7.96 -10.88 19.24
CA TRP A 98 -7.35 -11.74 18.23
C TRP A 98 -7.05 -13.13 18.80
N ALA A 99 -7.41 -14.17 18.05
CA ALA A 99 -7.15 -15.56 18.43
C ALA A 99 -5.69 -16.00 18.16
N HIS A 100 -4.93 -15.21 17.39
CA HIS A 100 -3.59 -15.53 16.91
C HIS A 100 -2.70 -14.29 17.00
N ASP A 101 -1.38 -14.50 16.93
CA ASP A 101 -0.37 -13.42 17.00
C ASP A 101 -0.46 -12.42 15.83
N VAL A 102 -1.21 -12.75 14.78
CA VAL A 102 -1.44 -11.90 13.62
C VAL A 102 -2.93 -11.64 13.42
N GLY A 103 -3.24 -10.49 12.83
CA GLY A 103 -4.63 -10.09 12.61
C GLY A 103 -5.38 -11.04 11.67
N PRO A 104 -6.72 -11.09 11.77
CA PRO A 104 -7.56 -12.06 11.06
C PRO A 104 -7.31 -12.11 9.55
N ARG A 105 -7.05 -10.94 8.93
CA ARG A 105 -6.79 -10.84 7.50
C ARG A 105 -5.45 -11.47 7.08
N VAL A 106 -4.41 -11.27 7.90
CA VAL A 106 -3.09 -11.87 7.64
C VAL A 106 -3.17 -13.38 7.88
N PHE A 107 -3.81 -13.81 8.97
CA PHE A 107 -4.02 -15.22 9.26
C PHE A 107 -4.76 -15.94 8.13
N ALA A 108 -5.86 -15.37 7.62
CA ALA A 108 -6.59 -15.94 6.49
C ALA A 108 -5.75 -16.05 5.21
N ALA A 109 -4.85 -15.09 4.96
CA ALA A 109 -3.95 -15.14 3.82
C ALA A 109 -2.90 -16.27 3.98
N LEU A 110 -2.33 -16.43 5.19
CA LEU A 110 -1.38 -17.51 5.49
C LEU A 110 -2.03 -18.88 5.33
N GLU A 111 -3.25 -19.07 5.84
CA GLU A 111 -3.99 -20.34 5.69
C GLU A 111 -4.30 -20.66 4.22
N LYS A 112 -4.60 -19.65 3.40
CA LYS A 112 -4.77 -19.84 1.96
C LYS A 112 -3.48 -20.30 1.28
N LEU A 113 -2.35 -19.66 1.61
CA LEU A 113 -1.04 -20.03 1.06
C LEU A 113 -0.64 -21.45 1.49
N LYS A 114 -0.87 -21.82 2.75
CA LYS A 114 -0.62 -23.16 3.27
C LYS A 114 -1.36 -24.23 2.48
N LYS A 115 -2.63 -24.00 2.15
CA LYS A 115 -3.44 -24.92 1.33
C LYS A 115 -2.99 -25.02 -0.13
N GLN A 116 -2.32 -24.00 -0.67
CA GLN A 116 -1.83 -23.99 -2.05
C GLN A 116 -0.47 -24.69 -2.19
N SER A 117 0.28 -24.79 -1.10
CA SER A 117 1.59 -25.45 -1.05
C SER A 117 1.53 -26.92 -0.64
N ALA A 118 0.35 -27.42 -0.26
CA ALA A 118 0.08 -28.82 0.08
C ALA A 118 -0.58 -29.52 -1.12
#